data_AF-A0A7R9D070-F1
#
_entry.id   AF-A0A7R9D070-F1
#
_cell.length_a   1.000
_cell.length_b   1.000
_cell.length_c   1.000
_cell.angle_alpha   90.00
_cell.angle_beta   90.00
_cell.angle_gamma   90.00
#
_symmetry.space_group_name_H-M   'P 1'
#
loop_
_entity.id
_entity.type
_entity.pdbx_description
1 polymer ?
#
loop_
_entity_poly.entity_id
_entity_poly.type
_entity_poly.pdbx_seq_one_letter_code
_entity_poly.pdbx_strand_id
1 'polypeptide(L)'
;MELPNIGQQCALNGCEQLDFLPFPCAHCKLLFCKEHCQPDSHACSLANTATLITSAASSLSYVCSQPDCSSSSPVEMTCPVCEKHFCLQHRYHTCKDNSRGRRKEERMKVLEARKQFAVAKEEADKQVEATLHKARQKSGVVSKTALKVHLMRIKGKAVGPKTIPASERVYFMANPPASMKRPGKAVFVSKQWHLGRMLDFIAETLDVPNKNNIPGTPKLVLVHSSEWGEGVVSENMGLKIDELIAEDVLVEGETLFLEMVDV
;
A
#
# COMPACT_ATOMS: atom_id res chain seq x y z
N MET A 1 23.78 11.79 -39.16
CA MET A 1 23.44 10.38 -38.85
C MET A 1 22.86 9.84 -40.14
N GLU A 2 23.67 9.16 -40.93
CA GLU A 2 23.22 8.53 -42.17
C GLU A 2 22.55 7.21 -41.78
N LEU A 3 21.32 6.97 -42.27
CA LEU A 3 20.50 5.79 -41.95
C LEU A 3 20.80 4.73 -43.01
N PRO A 4 21.77 3.82 -42.83
CA PRO A 4 22.37 3.11 -43.96
C PRO A 4 21.54 1.91 -44.45
N ASN A 5 20.37 1.63 -43.85
CA ASN A 5 19.60 0.41 -44.08
C ASN A 5 18.08 0.60 -43.87
N ILE A 6 17.51 1.72 -44.32
CA ILE A 6 16.05 1.91 -44.25
C ILE A 6 15.45 1.77 -45.66
N GLY A 7 14.47 0.87 -45.76
CA GLY A 7 13.80 0.51 -47.01
C GLY A 7 14.15 -0.90 -47.45
N GLN A 8 13.29 -1.49 -48.26
CA GLN A 8 13.51 -2.79 -48.91
C GLN A 8 13.56 -2.58 -50.41
N GLN A 9 14.50 -3.26 -51.08
CA GLN A 9 14.65 -3.17 -52.53
C GLN A 9 13.58 -4.01 -53.22
N CYS A 10 13.08 -3.51 -54.35
CA CYS A 10 12.15 -4.25 -55.19
C CYS A 10 12.75 -5.59 -55.66
N ALA A 11 12.01 -6.68 -55.54
CA ALA A 11 12.45 -8.01 -55.98
C ALA A 11 12.37 -8.24 -57.51
N LEU A 12 11.88 -7.25 -58.29
CA LEU A 12 11.84 -7.35 -59.75
C LEU A 12 13.24 -7.11 -60.34
N ASN A 13 13.72 -8.08 -61.13
CA ASN A 13 15.00 -7.96 -61.84
C ASN A 13 15.02 -6.72 -62.75
N GLY A 14 15.91 -5.78 -62.46
CA GLY A 14 16.04 -4.50 -63.17
C GLY A 14 15.43 -3.30 -62.45
N CYS A 15 14.74 -3.50 -61.32
CA CYS A 15 14.25 -2.42 -60.47
C CYS A 15 15.14 -2.29 -59.21
N GLU A 16 15.90 -1.20 -59.11
CA GLU A 16 16.76 -0.92 -57.95
C GLU A 16 16.10 0.05 -56.95
N GLN A 17 14.78 0.22 -57.04
CA GLN A 17 14.04 1.12 -56.17
C GLN A 17 14.00 0.59 -54.73
N LEU A 18 14.39 1.44 -53.78
CA LEU A 18 14.22 1.24 -52.35
C LEU A 18 12.92 1.90 -51.90
N ASP A 19 11.99 1.09 -51.38
CA ASP A 19 10.72 1.59 -50.83
C ASP A 19 10.69 1.43 -49.30
N PHE A 20 10.19 2.43 -48.61
CA PHE A 20 10.10 2.45 -47.15
C PHE A 20 8.96 1.57 -46.64
N LEU A 21 7.93 1.37 -47.47
CA LEU A 21 6.82 0.47 -47.17
C LEU A 21 7.01 -0.84 -47.95
N PRO A 22 7.11 -1.99 -47.27
CA PRO A 22 7.16 -3.28 -47.94
C PRO A 22 5.79 -3.60 -48.55
N PHE A 23 5.72 -3.79 -49.87
CA PHE A 23 4.53 -4.31 -50.53
C PHE A 23 4.72 -5.79 -50.89
N PRO A 24 4.30 -6.73 -50.02
CA PRO A 24 4.35 -8.15 -50.32
C PRO A 24 3.29 -8.52 -51.36
N CYS A 25 3.67 -9.23 -52.41
CA CYS A 25 2.71 -9.79 -53.35
C CYS A 25 1.86 -10.87 -52.66
N ALA A 26 0.53 -10.80 -52.82
CA ALA A 26 -0.40 -11.78 -52.25
C ALA A 26 -0.17 -13.23 -52.73
N HIS A 27 0.47 -13.39 -53.89
CA HIS A 27 0.71 -14.69 -54.52
C HIS A 27 2.11 -15.24 -54.22
N CYS A 28 3.18 -14.53 -54.62
CA CYS A 28 4.56 -14.99 -54.46
C CYS A 28 5.23 -14.56 -53.14
N LYS A 29 4.59 -13.70 -52.34
CA LYS A 29 5.10 -13.17 -51.06
C LYS A 29 6.45 -12.43 -51.13
N LEU A 30 6.97 -12.18 -52.33
CA LEU A 30 8.14 -11.32 -52.55
C LEU A 30 7.74 -9.84 -52.38
N LEU A 31 8.73 -9.02 -51.99
CA LEU A 31 8.56 -7.59 -51.75
C LEU A 31 8.82 -6.78 -53.01
N PHE A 32 7.92 -5.86 -53.33
CA PHE A 32 8.03 -4.99 -54.50
C PHE A 32 7.83 -3.52 -54.09
N CYS A 33 8.25 -2.58 -54.93
CA CYS A 33 7.90 -1.17 -54.77
C CYS A 33 6.45 -0.89 -55.21
N LYS A 34 5.95 0.32 -54.93
CA LYS A 34 4.58 0.74 -55.30
C LYS A 34 4.19 0.45 -56.76
N GLU A 35 5.12 0.55 -57.72
CA GLU A 35 4.85 0.36 -59.16
C GLU A 35 4.79 -1.13 -59.56
N HIS A 36 5.49 -2.00 -58.84
CA HIS A 36 5.62 -3.42 -59.15
C HIS A 36 4.85 -4.34 -58.19
N CYS A 37 4.05 -3.78 -57.28
CA CYS A 37 3.32 -4.54 -56.26
C CYS A 37 2.19 -5.42 -56.83
N GLN A 38 1.65 -5.07 -58.00
CA GLN A 38 0.62 -5.86 -58.66
C GLN A 38 1.21 -7.10 -59.37
N PRO A 39 0.49 -8.23 -59.39
CA PRO A 39 0.96 -9.47 -60.03
C PRO A 39 1.33 -9.30 -61.51
N ASP A 40 0.60 -8.45 -62.23
CA ASP A 40 0.82 -8.17 -63.65
C ASP A 40 2.11 -7.36 -63.90
N SER A 41 2.45 -6.46 -62.96
CA SER A 41 3.60 -5.56 -63.08
C SER A 41 4.96 -6.22 -62.88
N HIS A 42 5.01 -7.44 -62.32
CA HIS A 42 6.26 -8.17 -62.10
C HIS A 42 6.23 -9.61 -62.67
N ALA A 43 5.26 -9.91 -63.54
CA ALA A 43 5.05 -11.25 -64.11
C ALA A 43 5.06 -12.34 -63.02
N CYS A 44 4.17 -12.21 -62.04
CA CYS A 44 4.14 -13.06 -60.86
C CYS A 44 4.01 -14.55 -61.22
N SER A 45 4.96 -15.36 -60.74
CA SER A 45 5.01 -16.80 -60.99
C SER A 45 3.83 -17.59 -60.42
N LEU A 46 3.10 -17.02 -59.45
CA LEU A 46 1.97 -17.65 -58.76
C LEU A 46 0.61 -16.95 -59.01
N ALA A 47 0.53 -16.04 -59.98
CA ALA A 47 -0.70 -15.30 -60.30
C ALA A 47 -1.89 -16.23 -60.68
N ASN A 48 -1.61 -17.36 -61.32
CA ASN A 48 -2.64 -18.25 -61.86
C ASN A 48 -3.16 -19.32 -60.88
N THR A 49 -2.75 -19.32 -59.62
CA THR A 49 -3.27 -20.25 -58.60
C THR A 49 -4.15 -19.52 -57.59
N ALA A 50 -5.27 -18.95 -58.04
CA ALA A 50 -6.26 -18.35 -57.16
C ALA A 50 -7.40 -19.33 -56.89
N THR A 51 -7.23 -20.18 -55.87
CA THR A 51 -8.37 -20.76 -55.16
C THR A 51 -9.04 -19.60 -54.42
N LEU A 52 -10.28 -19.28 -54.80
CA LEU A 52 -11.12 -18.28 -54.17
C LEU A 52 -11.28 -18.59 -52.68
N ILE A 53 -10.47 -17.98 -51.83
CA ILE A 53 -10.78 -17.87 -50.40
C ILE A 53 -11.81 -16.76 -50.29
N THR A 54 -13.06 -17.12 -50.51
CA THR A 54 -14.23 -16.31 -50.16
C THR A 54 -14.35 -16.32 -48.63
N SER A 55 -13.45 -15.63 -47.93
CA SER A 55 -13.74 -15.25 -46.55
C SER A 55 -14.81 -14.16 -46.65
N ALA A 56 -16.07 -14.58 -46.54
CA ALA A 56 -17.17 -13.70 -46.23
C ALA A 56 -16.82 -13.01 -44.90
N ALA A 57 -16.17 -11.85 -44.99
CA ALA A 57 -16.17 -10.86 -43.93
C ALA A 57 -17.62 -10.42 -43.81
N SER A 58 -18.39 -11.14 -42.99
CA SER A 58 -19.71 -10.73 -42.54
C SER A 58 -19.55 -9.33 -41.97
N SER A 59 -20.04 -8.34 -42.71
CA SER A 59 -20.09 -6.95 -42.30
C SER A 59 -20.94 -6.85 -41.03
N LEU A 60 -20.28 -6.94 -39.87
CA LEU A 60 -20.93 -6.75 -38.57
C LEU A 60 -21.41 -5.29 -38.52
N SER A 61 -22.71 -5.09 -38.73
CA SER A 61 -23.35 -3.78 -38.63
C SER A 61 -23.91 -3.60 -37.22
N TYR A 62 -23.36 -2.65 -36.48
CA TYR A 62 -23.78 -2.30 -35.12
C TYR A 62 -24.85 -1.21 -35.18
N VAL A 63 -26.01 -1.42 -34.55
CA VAL A 63 -27.15 -0.49 -34.58
C VAL A 63 -27.12 0.47 -33.40
N CYS A 64 -27.37 1.76 -33.66
CA CYS A 64 -27.41 2.79 -32.63
C CYS A 64 -28.50 2.52 -31.58
N SER A 65 -28.14 2.64 -30.29
CA SER A 65 -29.06 2.43 -29.16
C SER A 65 -29.83 3.68 -28.72
N GLN A 66 -29.82 4.77 -29.49
CA GLN A 66 -30.64 5.96 -29.17
C GLN A 66 -32.11 5.73 -29.57
N PRO A 67 -33.07 6.22 -28.76
CA PRO A 67 -34.44 6.36 -29.24
C PRO A 67 -34.43 7.25 -30.49
N ASP A 68 -35.19 6.86 -31.52
CA ASP A 68 -35.33 7.57 -32.79
C ASP A 68 -34.12 7.55 -33.75
N CYS A 69 -33.14 6.65 -33.54
CA CYS A 69 -32.01 6.49 -34.46
C CYS A 69 -31.85 5.06 -34.99
N SER A 70 -31.92 4.89 -36.32
CA SER A 70 -31.73 3.59 -37.01
C SER A 70 -30.39 3.46 -37.73
N SER A 71 -29.42 4.33 -37.43
CA SER A 71 -28.11 4.27 -38.10
C SER A 71 -27.31 3.05 -37.67
N SER A 72 -26.63 2.43 -38.63
CA SER A 72 -25.71 1.32 -38.42
C SER A 72 -24.26 1.73 -38.71
N SER A 73 -23.34 1.22 -37.91
CA SER A 73 -21.90 1.43 -38.06
C SER A 73 -21.20 0.10 -38.31
N PRO A 74 -20.24 0.01 -39.25
CA PRO A 74 -19.42 -1.19 -39.42
C PRO A 74 -18.41 -1.39 -38.27
N VAL A 75 -18.23 -0.39 -37.42
CA VAL A 75 -17.32 -0.41 -36.26
C VAL A 75 -18.12 -0.23 -34.98
N GLU A 76 -17.85 -1.08 -33.99
CA GLU A 76 -18.45 -0.98 -32.67
C GLU A 76 -17.92 0.23 -31.88
N MET A 77 -18.83 1.07 -31.37
CA MET A 77 -18.51 2.19 -30.48
C MET A 77 -19.37 2.11 -29.22
N THR A 78 -18.90 1.37 -28.23
CA THR A 78 -19.58 1.22 -26.94
C THR A 78 -19.34 2.43 -26.04
N CYS A 79 -20.37 2.78 -25.27
CA CYS A 79 -20.22 3.78 -24.22
C CYS A 79 -19.54 3.18 -22.97
N PRO A 80 -18.53 3.84 -22.36
CA PRO A 80 -17.86 3.34 -21.16
C PRO A 80 -18.74 3.37 -19.89
N VAL A 81 -19.93 3.96 -19.96
CA VAL A 81 -20.83 4.14 -18.80
C VAL A 81 -21.99 3.16 -18.83
N CYS A 82 -22.61 2.95 -20.00
CA CYS A 82 -23.80 2.10 -20.15
C CYS A 82 -23.58 0.88 -21.05
N GLU A 83 -22.37 0.72 -21.61
CA GLU A 83 -21.94 -0.42 -22.45
C GLU A 83 -22.77 -0.65 -23.72
N LYS A 84 -23.61 0.32 -24.11
CA LYS A 84 -24.42 0.28 -25.33
C LYS A 84 -23.69 0.92 -26.52
N HIS A 85 -23.99 0.44 -27.73
CA HIS A 85 -23.47 0.97 -28.99
C HIS A 85 -24.21 2.24 -29.43
N PHE A 86 -23.48 3.26 -29.86
CA PHE A 86 -24.05 4.49 -30.45
C PHE A 86 -23.31 4.90 -31.72
N CYS A 87 -24.03 5.43 -32.70
CA CYS A 87 -23.43 5.96 -33.92
C CYS A 87 -22.61 7.23 -33.66
N LEU A 88 -21.89 7.73 -34.68
CA LEU A 88 -21.03 8.92 -34.54
C LEU A 88 -21.80 10.17 -34.08
N GLN A 89 -23.06 10.34 -34.52
CA GLN A 89 -23.91 11.46 -34.14
C GLN A 89 -24.38 11.37 -32.68
N HIS A 90 -24.48 10.16 -32.14
CA HIS A 90 -24.99 9.91 -30.80
C HIS A 90 -23.94 9.35 -29.84
N ARG A 91 -22.66 9.43 -30.24
CA ARG A 91 -21.51 9.01 -29.41
C ARG A 91 -21.52 9.71 -28.05
N TYR A 92 -21.90 10.98 -28.01
CA TYR A 92 -21.99 11.80 -26.80
C TYR A 92 -23.41 11.85 -26.22
N HIS A 93 -24.05 10.69 -26.04
CA HIS A 93 -25.37 10.66 -25.42
C HIS A 93 -25.33 10.96 -23.91
N THR A 94 -26.48 11.38 -23.40
CA THR A 94 -26.68 11.76 -22.00
C THR A 94 -27.00 10.55 -21.11
N CYS A 95 -26.09 9.58 -20.99
CA CYS A 95 -26.25 8.53 -19.97
C CYS A 95 -25.98 9.06 -18.56
N LYS A 96 -26.84 8.70 -17.62
CA LYS A 96 -26.56 8.86 -16.19
C LYS A 96 -25.57 7.77 -15.74
N ASP A 97 -24.42 8.21 -15.23
CA ASP A 97 -23.40 7.33 -14.68
C ASP A 97 -23.84 6.67 -13.37
N ASN A 98 -24.34 5.43 -13.45
CA ASN A 98 -24.72 4.63 -12.30
C ASN A 98 -23.50 4.00 -11.58
N SER A 99 -22.29 4.09 -12.15
CA SER A 99 -21.07 3.55 -11.53
C SER A 99 -20.67 4.31 -10.25
N ARG A 100 -21.00 5.61 -10.17
CA ARG A 100 -20.80 6.44 -8.96
C ARG A 100 -21.65 5.96 -7.78
N GLY A 101 -22.86 5.45 -8.04
CA GLY A 101 -23.74 4.88 -7.01
C GLY A 101 -23.16 3.60 -6.42
N ARG A 102 -22.80 2.64 -7.29
CA ARG A 102 -22.18 1.37 -6.88
C ARG A 102 -20.89 1.56 -6.09
N ARG A 103 -19.98 2.46 -6.52
CA ARG A 103 -18.73 2.75 -5.80
C ARG A 103 -18.98 3.33 -4.40
N LYS A 104 -20.02 4.15 -4.23
CA LYS A 104 -20.40 4.69 -2.90
C LYS A 104 -20.93 3.59 -1.99
N GLU A 105 -21.78 2.72 -2.51
CA GLU A 105 -22.33 1.59 -1.76
C GLU A 105 -21.25 0.59 -1.34
N GLU A 106 -20.34 0.24 -2.25
CA GLU A 106 -19.20 -0.63 -1.97
C GLU A 106 -18.28 -0.03 -0.89
N ARG A 107 -17.98 1.27 -0.99
CA ARG A 107 -17.21 1.98 0.04
C ARG A 107 -17.91 1.98 1.39
N MET A 108 -19.25 2.09 1.43
CA MET A 108 -20.04 2.00 2.66
C MET A 108 -19.95 0.60 3.27
N LYS A 109 -20.08 -0.47 2.47
CA LYS A 109 -19.93 -1.86 2.93
C LYS A 109 -18.54 -2.11 3.53
N VAL A 110 -17.48 -1.63 2.88
CA VAL A 110 -16.10 -1.75 3.40
C VAL A 110 -15.94 -0.98 4.72
N LEU A 111 -16.52 0.23 4.82
CA LEU A 111 -16.47 1.02 6.05
C LEU A 111 -17.21 0.31 7.20
N GLU A 112 -18.37 -0.26 6.91
CA GLU A 112 -19.17 -0.98 7.89
C GLU A 112 -18.47 -2.25 8.39
N ALA A 113 -17.91 -3.06 7.47
CA ALA A 113 -17.08 -4.21 7.83
C ALA A 113 -15.89 -3.81 8.72
N ARG A 114 -15.23 -2.69 8.42
CA ARG A 114 -14.13 -2.15 9.25
C ARG A 114 -14.60 -1.72 10.64
N LYS A 115 -15.79 -1.14 10.76
CA LYS A 115 -16.38 -0.77 12.05
C LYS A 115 -16.72 -2.00 12.88
N GLN A 116 -17.35 -3.01 12.28
CA GLN A 116 -17.67 -4.27 12.95
C GLN A 116 -16.40 -4.97 13.45
N PHE A 117 -15.34 -5.01 12.63
CA PHE A 117 -14.05 -5.55 13.04
C PHE A 117 -13.43 -4.77 14.21
N ALA A 118 -13.52 -3.44 14.21
CA ALA A 118 -12.99 -2.61 15.30
C ALA A 118 -13.69 -2.90 16.64
N VAL A 119 -15.03 -3.03 16.62
CA VAL A 119 -15.82 -3.37 17.81
C VAL A 119 -15.48 -4.76 18.33
N ALA A 120 -15.46 -5.77 17.45
CA ALA A 120 -15.12 -7.14 17.84
C ALA A 120 -13.69 -7.25 18.38
N LYS A 121 -12.74 -6.51 17.80
CA LYS A 121 -11.36 -6.44 18.28
C LYS A 121 -11.29 -5.85 19.69
N GLU A 122 -12.03 -4.78 19.98
CA GLU A 122 -12.03 -4.15 21.30
C GLU A 122 -12.58 -5.10 22.38
N GLU A 123 -13.65 -5.83 22.08
CA GLU A 123 -14.25 -6.79 23.02
C GLU A 123 -13.30 -7.97 23.31
N ALA A 124 -12.69 -8.54 22.26
CA ALA A 124 -11.67 -9.57 22.41
C ALA A 124 -10.47 -9.04 23.23
N ASP A 125 -10.08 -7.77 23.01
CA ASP A 125 -8.99 -7.16 23.74
C ASP A 125 -9.26 -7.08 25.24
N LYS A 126 -10.47 -6.64 25.63
CA LYS A 126 -10.94 -6.56 27.03
C LYS A 126 -10.97 -7.93 27.71
N GLN A 127 -11.45 -8.98 27.05
CA GLN A 127 -11.54 -10.33 27.63
C GLN A 127 -10.17 -10.92 27.97
N VAL A 128 -9.20 -10.75 27.07
CA VAL A 128 -7.84 -11.23 27.29
C VAL A 128 -7.12 -10.36 28.34
N GLU A 129 -7.38 -9.06 28.41
CA GLU A 129 -6.83 -8.20 29.46
C GLU A 129 -7.32 -8.60 30.86
N ALA A 130 -8.60 -8.92 31.00
CA ALA A 130 -9.14 -9.49 32.24
C ALA A 130 -8.50 -10.84 32.59
N THR A 131 -8.21 -11.68 31.59
CA THR A 131 -7.52 -12.97 31.78
C THR A 131 -6.07 -12.77 32.23
N LEU A 132 -5.35 -11.82 31.61
CA LEU A 132 -3.98 -11.47 31.97
C LEU A 132 -3.89 -10.90 33.38
N HIS A 133 -4.83 -10.02 33.76
CA HIS A 133 -4.89 -9.45 35.11
C HIS A 133 -5.10 -10.55 36.17
N LYS A 134 -6.03 -11.49 35.91
CA LYS A 134 -6.26 -12.66 36.79
C LYS A 134 -5.02 -13.56 36.88
N ALA A 135 -4.27 -13.74 35.78
CA ALA A 135 -3.06 -14.54 35.77
C ALA A 135 -1.93 -13.91 36.60
N ARG A 136 -1.74 -12.58 36.47
CA ARG A 136 -0.77 -11.80 37.28
C ARG A 136 -1.06 -11.95 38.78
N GLN A 137 -2.32 -11.81 39.19
CA GLN A 137 -2.72 -11.90 40.60
C GLN A 137 -2.54 -13.29 41.23
N LYS A 138 -2.61 -14.37 40.45
CA LYS A 138 -2.62 -15.74 40.99
C LYS A 138 -1.25 -16.39 41.15
N SER A 139 -0.23 -15.93 40.42
CA SER A 139 0.99 -16.73 40.27
C SER A 139 2.30 -15.97 40.21
N GLY A 140 2.30 -14.64 40.06
CA GLY A 140 3.53 -13.83 39.89
C GLY A 140 4.35 -14.15 38.63
N VAL A 141 4.21 -15.35 38.06
CA VAL A 141 4.92 -15.86 36.89
C VAL A 141 4.01 -15.77 35.68
N VAL A 142 4.27 -14.78 34.83
CA VAL A 142 3.58 -14.61 33.55
C VAL A 142 4.14 -15.61 32.55
N SER A 143 3.28 -16.44 31.94
CA SER A 143 3.72 -17.45 30.98
C SER A 143 4.38 -16.82 29.74
N LYS A 144 5.35 -17.52 29.12
CA LYS A 144 6.03 -17.06 27.90
C LYS A 144 5.04 -16.67 26.78
N THR A 145 3.94 -17.42 26.67
CA THR A 145 2.85 -17.13 25.72
C THR A 145 2.13 -15.83 26.08
N ALA A 146 1.87 -15.57 27.37
CA ALA A 146 1.23 -14.33 27.83
C ALA A 146 2.12 -13.10 27.60
N LEU A 147 3.44 -13.22 27.78
CA LEU A 147 4.40 -12.15 27.47
C LEU A 147 4.40 -11.81 25.97
N LYS A 148 4.38 -12.83 25.10
CA LYS A 148 4.31 -12.63 23.64
C LYS A 148 3.00 -11.94 23.22
N VAL A 149 1.87 -12.35 23.82
CA VAL A 149 0.56 -11.71 23.58
C VAL A 149 0.56 -10.26 24.08
N HIS A 150 1.17 -9.99 25.23
CA HIS A 150 1.31 -8.63 25.76
C HIS A 150 2.11 -7.73 24.80
N LEU A 151 3.27 -8.21 24.33
CA LEU A 151 4.10 -7.50 23.36
C LEU A 151 3.37 -7.25 22.03
N MET A 152 2.61 -8.22 21.51
CA MET A 152 1.79 -8.02 20.30
C MET A 152 0.74 -6.92 20.48
N ARG A 153 0.17 -6.78 21.68
CA ARG A 153 -0.80 -5.72 21.99
C ARG A 153 -0.16 -4.35 22.07
N ILE A 154 0.99 -4.25 22.73
CA ILE A 154 1.78 -3.02 22.76
C ILE A 154 2.10 -2.61 21.32
N LYS A 155 2.62 -3.53 20.48
CA LYS A 155 2.88 -3.26 19.05
C LYS A 155 1.65 -2.77 18.29
N GLY A 156 0.47 -3.28 18.61
CA GLY A 156 -0.80 -2.88 17.98
C GLY A 156 -1.38 -1.53 18.43
N LYS A 157 -1.01 -1.04 19.63
CA LYS A 157 -1.49 0.23 20.20
C LYS A 157 -0.41 1.32 20.26
N ALA A 158 0.85 0.97 20.03
CA ALA A 158 1.98 1.84 20.27
C ALA A 158 1.99 3.07 19.36
N VAL A 159 2.25 4.23 19.96
CA VAL A 159 2.42 5.51 19.29
C VAL A 159 3.90 5.88 19.30
N GLY A 160 4.39 6.43 18.20
CA GLY A 160 5.80 6.74 18.05
C GLY A 160 6.10 7.47 16.73
N PRO A 161 7.34 7.95 16.56
CA PRO A 161 7.76 8.64 15.35
C PRO A 161 7.71 7.72 14.13
N LYS A 162 7.01 8.14 13.07
CA LYS A 162 6.92 7.38 11.82
C LYS A 162 8.26 7.28 11.07
N THR A 163 9.25 8.08 11.44
CA THR A 163 10.60 8.11 10.85
C THR A 163 11.45 6.90 11.22
N ILE A 164 11.11 6.17 12.28
CA ILE A 164 11.90 5.04 12.77
C ILE A 164 11.52 3.76 12.00
N PRO A 165 12.48 3.04 11.37
CA PRO A 165 12.24 1.76 10.71
C PRO A 165 11.77 0.66 11.67
N ALA A 166 10.98 -0.30 11.19
CA ALA A 166 10.40 -1.34 12.04
C ALA A 166 11.43 -2.23 12.76
N SER A 167 12.63 -2.42 12.19
CA SER A 167 13.74 -3.18 12.78
C SER A 167 14.36 -2.52 14.01
N GLU A 168 14.28 -1.19 14.10
CA GLU A 168 14.86 -0.39 15.17
C GLU A 168 13.85 -0.04 16.27
N ARG A 169 12.57 -0.39 16.10
CA ARG A 169 11.54 -0.07 17.09
C ARG A 169 11.63 -0.99 18.29
N VAL A 170 11.72 -0.39 19.46
CA VAL A 170 11.50 -1.03 20.76
C VAL A 170 10.19 -0.51 21.33
N TYR A 171 9.46 -1.38 22.02
CA TYR A 171 8.09 -1.13 22.44
C TYR A 171 7.98 -1.20 23.97
N PHE A 172 7.30 -0.22 24.56
CA PHE A 172 7.11 -0.12 26.01
C PHE A 172 5.67 0.29 26.34
N MET A 173 5.18 -0.12 27.51
CA MET A 173 3.95 0.43 28.09
C MET A 173 4.34 1.53 29.09
N ALA A 174 4.03 2.78 28.80
CA ALA A 174 4.39 3.90 29.66
C ALA A 174 3.18 4.37 30.48
N ASN A 175 3.34 4.44 31.81
CA ASN A 175 2.34 4.94 32.73
C ASN A 175 2.73 6.31 33.28
N PRO A 176 1.76 7.23 33.45
CA PRO A 176 2.01 8.51 34.10
C PRO A 176 2.32 8.32 35.60
N PRO A 177 2.85 9.35 36.28
CA PRO A 177 3.07 9.30 37.72
C PRO A 177 1.80 9.03 38.50
N ALA A 178 1.92 8.36 39.65
CA ALA A 178 0.79 8.02 40.53
C ALA A 178 -0.09 9.23 40.90
N SER A 179 0.49 10.44 40.89
CA SER A 179 -0.21 11.72 41.07
C SER A 179 -1.27 11.99 39.99
N MET A 180 -1.03 11.54 38.75
CA MET A 180 -1.95 11.70 37.62
C MET A 180 -2.75 10.42 37.37
N LYS A 181 -4.06 10.45 37.66
CA LYS A 181 -5.00 9.35 37.34
C LYS A 181 -5.36 9.30 35.85
N ARG A 182 -4.36 9.14 34.98
CA ARG A 182 -4.53 8.97 33.53
C ARG A 182 -4.14 7.54 33.14
N PRO A 183 -4.75 6.97 32.08
CA PRO A 183 -4.35 5.66 31.58
C PRO A 183 -2.96 5.73 30.94
N GLY A 184 -2.19 4.64 31.06
CA GLY A 184 -0.95 4.48 30.34
C GLY A 184 -1.13 4.45 28.82
N LYS A 185 -0.05 4.75 28.10
CA LYS A 185 0.00 4.68 26.64
C LYS A 185 1.12 3.74 26.21
N ALA A 186 0.80 2.90 25.22
CA ALA A 186 1.83 2.12 24.54
C ALA A 186 2.65 3.06 23.65
N VAL A 187 3.97 2.95 23.72
CA VAL A 187 4.91 3.79 22.96
C VAL A 187 5.94 2.94 22.25
N PHE A 188 6.48 3.45 21.15
CA PHE A 188 7.65 2.87 20.51
C PHE A 188 8.74 3.92 20.26
N VAL A 189 9.99 3.50 20.46
CA VAL A 189 11.19 4.34 20.37
C VAL A 189 12.28 3.60 19.57
N SER A 190 13.33 4.32 19.15
CA SER A 190 14.44 3.70 18.41
C SER A 190 15.46 3.12 19.38
N LYS A 191 15.99 1.92 19.10
CA LYS A 191 17.12 1.32 19.81
C LYS A 191 18.33 2.25 19.96
N GLN A 192 18.53 3.15 18.98
CA GLN A 192 19.67 4.06 18.96
C GLN A 192 19.47 5.31 19.82
N TRP A 193 18.28 5.53 20.37
CA TRP A 193 18.03 6.69 21.21
C TRP A 193 18.73 6.57 22.56
N HIS A 194 19.13 7.72 23.10
CA HIS A 194 19.57 7.84 24.48
C HIS A 194 18.36 7.84 25.42
N LEU A 195 18.58 7.41 26.66
CA LEU A 195 17.54 7.33 27.67
C LEU A 195 16.87 8.68 27.97
N GLY A 196 17.62 9.78 27.97
CA GLY A 196 17.05 11.12 28.14
C GLY A 196 16.04 11.49 27.04
N ARG A 197 16.36 11.17 25.77
CA ARG A 197 15.44 11.39 24.65
C ARG A 197 14.18 10.53 24.75
N MET A 198 14.32 9.29 25.24
CA MET A 198 13.19 8.42 25.52
C MET A 198 12.27 9.02 26.59
N LEU A 199 12.84 9.49 27.70
CA LEU A 199 12.11 10.13 28.77
C LEU A 199 11.33 11.36 28.27
N ASP A 200 11.99 12.24 27.51
CA ASP A 200 11.36 13.43 26.93
C ASP A 200 10.17 13.04 26.04
N PHE A 201 10.36 12.06 25.17
CA PHE A 201 9.31 11.58 24.26
C PHE A 201 8.13 10.95 25.01
N ILE A 202 8.41 10.16 26.06
CA ILE A 202 7.38 9.54 26.90
C ILE A 202 6.61 10.62 27.68
N ALA A 203 7.31 11.59 28.26
CA ALA A 203 6.71 12.70 28.97
C ALA A 203 5.79 13.54 28.06
N GLU A 204 6.25 13.86 26.85
CA GLU A 204 5.42 14.54 25.84
C GLU A 204 4.20 13.69 25.45
N THR A 205 4.38 12.39 25.23
CA THR A 205 3.28 11.48 24.85
C THR A 205 2.23 11.34 25.95
N LEU A 206 2.64 11.35 27.21
CA LEU A 206 1.76 11.26 28.38
C LEU A 206 1.25 12.63 28.87
N ASP A 207 1.70 13.73 28.25
CA ASP A 207 1.38 15.11 28.65
C ASP A 207 1.76 15.36 30.12
N VAL A 208 2.97 14.92 30.48
CA VAL A 208 3.60 15.09 31.80
C VAL A 208 4.69 16.16 31.67
N PRO A 209 4.71 17.20 32.50
CA PRO A 209 5.71 18.26 32.40
C PRO A 209 7.08 17.74 32.85
N ASN A 210 8.03 17.64 31.92
CA ASN A 210 9.43 17.37 32.25
C ASN A 210 10.17 18.67 32.56
N LYS A 211 10.60 18.85 33.83
CA LYS A 211 11.37 20.01 34.30
C LYS A 211 12.81 19.66 34.69
N ASN A 212 13.34 18.55 34.19
CA ASN A 212 14.69 18.07 34.55
C ASN A 212 15.84 19.05 34.25
N ASN A 213 15.59 20.08 33.44
CA ASN A 213 16.58 21.13 33.14
C ASN A 213 16.60 22.28 34.18
N ILE A 214 15.67 22.31 35.14
CA ILE A 214 15.58 23.37 36.16
C ILE A 214 16.18 22.86 37.47
N PRO A 215 17.19 23.53 38.05
CA PRO A 215 17.73 23.15 39.34
C PRO A 215 16.71 23.45 40.46
N GLY A 216 16.59 22.55 41.43
CA GLY A 216 15.70 22.71 42.59
C GLY A 216 14.24 22.31 42.35
N THR A 217 13.92 21.73 41.18
CA THR A 217 12.63 21.05 40.96
C THR A 217 12.82 19.52 41.03
N PRO A 218 11.80 18.77 41.50
CA PRO A 218 11.86 17.31 41.47
C PRO A 218 12.13 16.79 40.06
N LYS A 219 13.00 15.79 39.96
CA LYS A 219 13.37 15.19 38.67
C LYS A 219 12.38 14.10 38.30
N LEU A 220 11.95 14.13 37.04
CA LEU A 220 11.17 13.08 36.41
C LEU A 220 12.12 11.93 36.03
N VAL A 221 11.82 10.73 36.52
CA VAL A 221 12.60 9.51 36.27
C VAL A 221 11.71 8.39 35.75
N LEU A 222 12.31 7.44 35.04
CA LEU A 222 11.68 6.18 34.67
C LEU A 222 12.02 5.10 35.70
N VAL A 223 11.01 4.35 36.10
CA VAL A 223 11.09 3.26 37.07
C VAL A 223 10.42 2.00 36.52
N HIS A 224 10.97 0.84 36.91
CA HIS A 224 10.41 -0.45 36.56
C HIS A 224 9.16 -0.80 37.38
N SER A 225 8.34 -1.69 36.82
CA SER A 225 7.17 -2.26 37.49
C SER A 225 7.48 -3.36 38.51
N SER A 226 8.75 -3.74 38.72
CA SER A 226 9.08 -4.88 39.57
C SER A 226 8.87 -4.55 41.05
N GLU A 227 8.00 -5.32 41.70
CA GLU A 227 7.55 -5.17 43.10
C GLU A 227 8.68 -5.27 44.17
N TRP A 228 9.95 -5.31 43.79
CA TRP A 228 11.11 -5.34 44.68
C TRP A 228 12.24 -4.48 44.10
N GLY A 229 12.32 -3.24 44.59
CA GLY A 229 13.42 -2.31 44.30
C GLY A 229 13.01 -1.18 43.38
N GLU A 230 13.04 0.03 43.92
CA GLU A 230 13.00 1.33 43.22
C GLU A 230 14.22 1.45 42.30
N GLY A 231 14.30 0.62 41.26
CA GLY A 231 15.35 0.65 40.26
C GLY A 231 15.09 1.82 39.31
N VAL A 232 15.71 2.95 39.60
CA VAL A 232 15.68 4.12 38.72
C VAL A 232 16.44 3.74 37.44
N VAL A 233 15.73 3.55 36.33
CA VAL A 233 16.35 3.31 35.01
C VAL A 233 17.16 4.53 34.59
N SER A 234 16.67 5.71 34.98
CA SER A 234 17.16 7.04 34.63
C SER A 234 18.43 7.49 35.36
N GLU A 235 19.26 6.59 35.92
CA GLU A 235 20.53 6.94 36.55
C GLU A 235 21.51 7.59 35.56
N ASN A 236 21.57 7.09 34.33
CA ASN A 236 22.42 7.62 33.27
C ASN A 236 21.64 7.91 31.98
N MET A 237 21.28 9.19 31.81
CA MET A 237 20.53 9.67 30.64
C MET A 237 21.29 9.55 29.31
N GLY A 238 22.59 9.31 29.34
CA GLY A 238 23.47 9.22 28.17
C GLY A 238 23.54 7.82 27.54
N LEU A 239 23.10 6.78 28.24
CA LEU A 239 23.14 5.40 27.72
C LEU A 239 22.13 5.21 26.58
N LYS A 240 22.50 4.38 25.60
CA LYS A 240 21.59 4.03 24.51
C LYS A 240 20.65 2.92 24.96
N ILE A 241 19.44 2.92 24.40
CA ILE A 241 18.44 1.89 24.70
C ILE A 241 18.94 0.49 24.31
N ASP A 242 19.68 0.36 23.19
CA ASP A 242 20.25 -0.92 22.76
C ASP A 242 21.25 -1.50 23.79
N GLU A 243 22.04 -0.65 24.44
CA GLU A 243 22.99 -1.04 25.50
C GLU A 243 22.24 -1.50 26.75
N LEU A 244 21.21 -0.75 27.16
CA LEU A 244 20.36 -1.09 28.31
C LEU A 244 19.60 -2.41 28.10
N ILE A 245 19.20 -2.73 26.87
CA ILE A 245 18.58 -4.01 26.54
C ILE A 245 19.61 -5.15 26.57
N ALA A 246 20.84 -4.90 26.11
CA ALA A 246 21.91 -5.89 26.15
C ALA A 246 22.34 -6.25 27.58
N GLU A 247 22.27 -5.28 28.51
CA GLU A 247 22.55 -5.46 29.94
C GLU A 247 21.35 -6.02 30.73
N ASP A 248 20.24 -6.36 30.06
CA ASP A 248 18.98 -6.83 30.66
C ASP A 248 18.38 -5.84 31.68
N VAL A 249 18.78 -4.56 31.59
CA VAL A 249 18.20 -3.46 32.38
C VAL A 249 16.82 -3.12 31.83
N LEU A 250 16.67 -3.02 30.51
CA LEU A 250 15.39 -2.79 29.85
C LEU A 250 14.92 -4.02 29.07
N VAL A 251 13.63 -4.35 29.19
CA VAL A 251 13.03 -5.50 28.50
C VAL A 251 11.95 -5.02 27.51
N GLU A 252 12.05 -5.43 26.25
CA GLU A 252 11.03 -5.09 25.24
C GLU A 252 9.65 -5.61 25.67
N GLY A 253 8.67 -4.70 25.72
CA GLY A 253 7.30 -4.99 26.11
C GLY A 253 7.03 -4.88 27.62
N GLU A 254 7.99 -4.41 28.41
CA GLU A 254 7.77 -4.13 29.82
C GLU A 254 6.90 -2.89 30.07
N THR A 255 6.47 -2.73 31.32
CA THR A 255 5.74 -1.56 31.78
C THR A 255 6.67 -0.64 32.57
N LEU A 256 6.79 0.59 32.11
CA LEU A 256 7.57 1.66 32.71
C LEU A 256 6.64 2.67 33.37
N PHE A 257 7.05 3.16 34.54
CA PHE A 257 6.35 4.22 35.26
C PHE A 257 7.19 5.49 35.26
N LEU A 258 6.54 6.63 35.15
CA LEU A 258 7.16 7.93 35.39
C LEU A 258 6.98 8.29 36.87
N GLU A 259 8.04 8.68 37.56
CA GLU A 259 7.95 9.18 38.94
C GLU A 259 8.72 10.48 39.11
N MET A 260 8.27 11.30 40.05
CA MET A 260 8.94 12.55 40.43
C MET A 260 9.74 12.26 41.69
N VAL A 261 11.06 12.35 41.62
CA VAL A 261 11.96 12.13 42.75
C VAL A 261 12.57 13.47 43.15
N ASP A 262 12.47 13.81 44.43
CA ASP A 262 13.13 15.00 44.98
C ASP A 262 14.65 14.78 44.99
N VAL A 263 15.41 15.75 44.47
CA VAL A 263 16.88 15.71 44.35
C VAL A 263 17.51 16.83 45.15
#